data_AF-A0A0R1RWG2-F1
#
_entry.id   AF-A0A0R1RWG2-F1
#
_cell.length_a   1.000
_cell.length_b   1.000
_cell.length_c   1.000
_cell.angle_alpha   90.00
_cell.angle_beta   90.00
_cell.angle_gamma   90.00
#
_symmetry.space_group_name_H-M   'P 1'
#
loop_
_entity.id
_entity.type
_entity.pdbx_description
1 polymer ?
#
loop_
_entity_poly.entity_id
_entity_poly.type
_entity_poly.pdbx_seq_one_letter_code
_entity_poly.pdbx_strand_id
1 'polypeptide(L)'
;MMTKDQTLMVLNVLKKKLQSLRLLRIVEELFSLYVIIEVFTASNQIILFGISFSEKNAVMLMLYLLIIDFCINRIRVNYKKTGQQLIQTLKNLTEQEQLFVKRFERF
;
A
#
# COMPACT_ATOMS: atom_id res chain seq x y z
N MET A 1 -12.97 12.97 -24.51
CA MET A 1 -11.76 12.12 -24.56
C MET A 1 -10.67 12.86 -23.81
N MET A 2 -9.98 12.22 -22.86
CA MET A 2 -8.94 12.89 -22.06
C MET A 2 -7.71 13.15 -22.95
N THR A 3 -7.05 14.30 -22.81
CA THR A 3 -5.85 14.59 -23.61
C THR A 3 -4.65 13.80 -23.10
N LYS A 4 -3.62 13.64 -23.94
CA LYS A 4 -2.37 12.96 -23.57
C LYS A 4 -1.76 13.54 -22.29
N ASP A 5 -1.68 14.86 -22.19
CA ASP A 5 -1.10 15.55 -21.03
C ASP A 5 -1.91 15.32 -19.76
N GLN A 6 -3.24 15.31 -19.87
CA GLN A 6 -4.14 15.01 -18.76
C GLN A 6 -3.95 13.55 -18.29
N THR A 7 -3.84 12.60 -19.21
CA THR A 7 -3.60 11.19 -18.87
C THR A 7 -2.26 11.01 -18.16
N LEU A 8 -1.20 11.68 -18.64
CA LEU A 8 0.12 11.65 -17.99
C LEU A 8 0.10 12.30 -16.60
N MET A 9 -0.64 13.40 -16.43
CA MET A 9 -0.84 14.04 -15.14
C MET A 9 -1.52 13.09 -14.14
N VAL A 10 -2.60 12.41 -14.55
CA VAL A 10 -3.29 11.42 -13.70
C VAL A 10 -2.38 10.25 -13.36
N LEU A 11 -1.62 9.72 -14.33
CA LEU A 11 -0.65 8.66 -14.06
C LEU A 11 0.41 9.10 -13.05
N ASN A 12 0.87 10.34 -13.09
CA ASN A 12 1.82 10.87 -12.11
C ASN A 12 1.21 10.95 -10.70
N VAL A 13 -0.06 11.34 -10.60
CA VAL A 13 -0.81 11.32 -9.33
C VAL A 13 -0.96 9.89 -8.81
N LEU A 14 -1.35 8.94 -9.66
CA LEU A 14 -1.45 7.52 -9.29
C LEU A 14 -0.11 6.95 -8.83
N LYS A 15 0.98 7.31 -9.51
CA LYS A 15 2.34 6.92 -9.12
C LYS A 15 2.68 7.38 -7.71
N LYS A 16 2.41 8.66 -7.40
CA LYS A 16 2.64 9.21 -6.05
C LYS A 16 1.80 8.48 -5.01
N LYS A 17 0.52 8.20 -5.31
CA LYS A 17 -0.35 7.42 -4.41
C LYS A 17 0.18 6.00 -4.17
N LEU A 18 0.67 5.31 -5.20
CA LEU A 18 1.31 3.99 -5.07
C LEU A 18 2.59 4.04 -4.24
N GLN A 19 3.40 5.10 -4.36
CA GLN A 19 4.58 5.32 -3.53
C GLN A 19 4.20 5.54 -2.05
N SER A 20 3.18 6.35 -1.78
CA SER A 20 2.66 6.57 -0.43
C SER A 20 2.10 5.27 0.16
N LEU A 21 1.35 4.48 -0.61
CA LEU A 21 0.86 3.18 -0.16
C LEU A 21 1.98 2.19 0.15
N ARG A 22 3.09 2.24 -0.60
CA ARG A 22 4.27 1.41 -0.29
C ARG A 22 4.87 1.78 1.07
N LEU A 23 5.00 3.07 1.37
CA LEU A 23 5.48 3.52 2.68
C LEU A 23 4.54 3.09 3.81
N LEU A 24 3.23 3.29 3.60
CA LEU A 24 2.22 2.91 4.59
C LEU A 24 2.21 1.40 4.84
N ARG A 25 2.38 0.59 3.79
CA ARG A 25 2.53 -0.86 3.91
C ARG A 25 3.76 -1.26 4.72
N ILE A 26 4.92 -0.63 4.50
CA ILE A 26 6.13 -0.93 5.27
C ILE A 26 5.90 -0.62 6.77
N VAL A 27 5.25 0.51 7.07
CA VAL A 27 4.93 0.87 8.47
C VAL A 27 3.98 -0.14 9.09
N GLU A 28 2.94 -0.55 8.36
CA GLU A 28 1.99 -1.56 8.82
C GLU A 28 2.68 -2.92 9.03
N GLU A 29 3.50 -3.39 8.09
CA GLU A 29 4.23 -4.66 8.21
C GLU A 29 5.17 -4.67 9.42
N LEU A 30 5.87 -3.56 9.70
CA LEU A 30 6.72 -3.42 10.89
C LEU A 30 5.90 -3.45 12.19
N PHE A 31 4.76 -2.77 12.20
CA PHE A 31 3.87 -2.75 13.36
C PHE A 31 3.26 -4.13 13.61
N SER A 32 2.80 -4.80 12.56
CA SER A 32 2.27 -6.16 12.62
C SER A 32 3.31 -7.16 13.10
N LEU A 33 4.55 -7.06 12.62
CA LEU A 33 5.65 -7.90 13.10
C LEU A 33 5.93 -7.66 14.60
N TYR A 34 5.95 -6.40 15.05
CA TYR A 34 6.12 -6.07 16.46
C TYR A 34 5.02 -6.70 17.33
N VAL A 35 3.75 -6.52 16.95
CA VAL A 35 2.62 -7.09 17.68
C VAL A 35 2.69 -8.61 17.72
N ILE A 36 3.02 -9.27 16.60
CA ILE A 36 3.21 -10.72 16.56
C ILE A 36 4.30 -11.12 17.56
N ILE A 37 5.48 -10.50 17.52
CA ILE A 37 6.58 -10.85 18.44
C ILE A 37 6.12 -10.76 19.89
N GLU A 38 5.54 -9.62 20.31
CA GLU A 38 5.11 -9.42 21.70
C GLU A 38 4.05 -10.43 22.14
N VAL A 39 3.09 -10.75 21.26
CA VAL A 39 2.05 -11.74 21.56
C VAL A 39 2.64 -13.14 21.75
N PHE A 40 3.59 -13.54 20.90
CA PHE A 40 4.18 -14.88 20.95
C PHE A 40 5.25 -15.03 22.05
N THR A 41 5.86 -13.94 22.50
CA THR A 41 6.86 -13.97 23.60
C THR A 41 6.27 -13.69 24.98
N ALA A 42 5.00 -13.28 25.07
CA ALA A 42 4.36 -12.99 26.34
C ALA A 42 4.18 -14.25 27.19
N SER A 43 4.67 -14.20 28.44
CA SER A 43 4.57 -15.31 29.40
C SER A 43 3.33 -15.23 30.30
N ASN A 44 2.89 -14.01 30.68
CA ASN A 44 1.76 -13.79 31.58
C ASN A 44 0.82 -12.66 31.13
N GLN A 45 1.38 -11.57 30.58
CA GLN A 45 0.62 -10.44 30.05
C GLN A 45 1.25 -9.98 28.75
N ILE A 46 0.42 -9.62 27.78
CA ILE A 46 0.87 -9.07 26.51
C ILE A 46 1.06 -7.56 26.71
N ILE A 47 2.27 -7.06 26.49
CA ILE A 47 2.55 -5.63 26.63
C ILE A 47 2.82 -5.08 25.23
N LEU A 48 2.00 -4.12 24.80
CA LEU A 48 2.16 -3.44 23.52
C LEU A 48 2.36 -1.96 23.79
N PHE A 49 3.48 -1.40 23.32
CA PHE A 49 3.83 0.02 23.54
C PHE A 49 3.79 0.45 25.02
N GLY A 50 4.18 -0.44 25.93
CA GLY A 50 4.16 -0.18 27.38
C GLY A 50 2.78 -0.26 28.03
N ILE A 51 1.74 -0.66 27.29
CA ILE A 51 0.38 -0.83 27.78
C ILE A 51 0.07 -2.33 27.89
N SER A 52 -0.50 -2.76 29.02
CA SER A 52 -0.94 -4.14 29.21
C SER A 52 -2.22 -4.41 28.42
N PHE A 53 -2.21 -5.49 27.65
CA PHE A 53 -3.34 -5.99 26.86
C PHE A 53 -3.80 -7.34 27.38
N SER A 54 -5.11 -7.55 27.39
CA SER A 54 -5.68 -8.89 27.51
C SER A 54 -5.48 -9.66 26.20
N GLU A 55 -5.43 -10.99 26.28
CA GLU A 55 -5.30 -11.87 25.12
C GLU A 55 -6.38 -11.59 24.07
N LYS A 56 -7.65 -11.45 24.49
CA LYS A 56 -8.76 -11.11 23.60
C LYS A 56 -8.52 -9.79 22.84
N ASN A 57 -8.04 -8.77 23.52
CA ASN A 57 -7.78 -7.46 22.89
C ASN A 57 -6.58 -7.53 21.94
N ALA A 58 -5.54 -8.29 22.29
CA ALA A 58 -4.39 -8.51 21.42
C ALA A 58 -4.78 -9.27 20.14
N VAL A 59 -5.60 -10.33 20.24
CA VAL A 59 -6.15 -11.05 19.08
C VAL A 59 -7.00 -10.13 18.20
N MET A 60 -7.86 -9.31 18.80
CA MET A 60 -8.65 -8.32 18.05
C MET A 60 -7.75 -7.31 17.32
N LEU A 61 -6.66 -6.86 17.95
CA LEU A 61 -5.69 -5.98 17.30
C LEU A 61 -5.05 -6.66 16.07
N MET A 62 -4.62 -7.92 16.20
CA MET A 62 -4.08 -8.67 15.05
C MET A 62 -5.10 -8.78 13.90
N LEU A 63 -6.38 -9.03 14.21
CA LEU A 63 -7.43 -9.05 13.20
C LEU A 63 -7.61 -7.69 12.51
N TYR A 64 -7.56 -6.59 13.26
CA TYR A 64 -7.62 -5.25 12.66
C TYR A 64 -6.43 -4.97 11.75
N LEU A 65 -5.23 -5.40 12.13
CA LEU A 65 -4.04 -5.26 11.28
C LEU A 65 -4.17 -6.04 9.97
N LEU A 66 -4.68 -7.28 10.03
CA LEU A 66 -4.98 -8.06 8.81
C LEU A 66 -6.01 -7.37 7.91
N ILE A 67 -7.05 -6.76 8.48
CA ILE A 67 -8.04 -6.00 7.71
C ILE A 67 -7.40 -4.77 7.07
N ILE A 68 -6.50 -4.08 7.77
CA ILE A 68 -5.77 -2.93 7.26
C ILE A 68 -4.87 -3.35 6.09
N ASP A 69 -4.06 -4.41 6.23
CA ASP A 69 -3.24 -4.94 5.13
C ASP A 69 -4.09 -5.30 3.92
N PHE A 70 -5.20 -6.01 4.13
CA PHE A 70 -6.13 -6.34 3.06
C PHE A 70 -6.65 -5.09 2.33
N CYS A 71 -7.05 -4.05 3.08
CA CYS A 71 -7.50 -2.78 2.51
C CYS A 71 -6.38 -2.10 1.70
N ILE A 72 -5.16 -2.01 2.23
CA ILE A 72 -4.01 -1.42 1.55
C ILE A 72 -3.73 -2.15 0.24
N ASN A 73 -3.75 -3.48 0.27
CA ASN A 73 -3.54 -4.31 -0.90
C ASN A 73 -4.63 -4.10 -1.96
N ARG A 74 -5.90 -4.04 -1.55
CA ARG A 74 -7.02 -3.73 -2.45
C ARG A 74 -6.88 -2.36 -3.12
N ILE A 75 -6.54 -1.32 -2.36
CA ILE A 75 -6.33 0.04 -2.90
C ILE A 75 -5.17 0.02 -3.90
N ARG A 76 -4.04 -0.63 -3.56
CA ARG A 76 -2.89 -0.77 -4.46
C ARG A 76 -3.28 -1.42 -5.78
N VAL A 77 -3.99 -2.55 -5.73
CA VAL A 77 -4.45 -3.27 -6.92
C VAL A 77 -5.36 -2.38 -7.78
N ASN A 78 -6.26 -1.62 -7.16
CA ASN A 78 -7.14 -0.71 -7.87
C ASN A 78 -6.35 0.39 -8.61
N TYR A 79 -5.43 1.06 -7.92
CA TYR A 79 -4.59 2.10 -8.54
C TYR A 79 -3.71 1.57 -9.67
N LYS A 80 -3.17 0.35 -9.56
CA LYS A 80 -2.46 -0.30 -10.65
C LYS A 80 -3.37 -0.53 -11.86
N LYS A 81 -4.57 -1.10 -11.63
CA LYS A 81 -5.53 -1.39 -12.70
C LYS A 81 -5.95 -0.11 -13.42
N THR A 82 -6.29 0.95 -12.69
CA THR A 82 -6.61 2.25 -13.28
C THR A 82 -5.45 2.82 -14.09
N GLY A 83 -4.22 2.72 -13.56
CA GLY A 83 -3.03 3.17 -14.28
C GLY A 83 -2.78 2.39 -15.58
N GLN A 84 -2.92 1.07 -15.55
CA GLN A 84 -2.80 0.22 -16.74
C GLN A 84 -3.84 0.59 -17.81
N GLN A 85 -5.09 0.83 -17.41
CA GLN A 85 -6.15 1.28 -18.33
C GLN A 85 -5.83 2.64 -18.95
N LEU A 86 -5.28 3.58 -18.18
CA LEU A 86 -4.87 4.89 -18.68
C LEU A 86 -3.68 4.77 -19.65
N ILE A 87 -2.70 3.92 -19.37
CA ILE A 87 -1.55 3.68 -20.24
C ILE A 87 -1.99 3.18 -21.62
N GLN A 88 -3.01 2.30 -21.69
CA GLN A 88 -3.54 1.80 -22.96
C GLN A 88 -4.13 2.90 -23.86
N THR A 89 -4.51 4.05 -23.30
CA THR A 89 -5.04 5.19 -24.07
C THR A 89 -3.95 6.09 -24.66
N LEU A 90 -2.70 5.96 -24.21
CA LEU A 90 -1.58 6.78 -24.66
C LEU A 90 -1.06 6.29 -26.02
N LYS A 91 -0.90 7.23 -26.96
CA LYS A 91 -0.28 7.01 -28.28
C LYS A 91 0.81 8.06 -28.51
N ASN A 92 1.77 7.74 -29.39
CA ASN A 92 2.87 8.64 -29.78
C ASN A 92 3.64 9.21 -28.58
N LEU A 93 4.16 8.30 -27.75
CA LEU A 93 4.96 8.63 -26.58
C LEU A 93 6.41 8.95 -27.00
N THR A 94 6.93 10.07 -26.49
CA THR A 94 8.36 10.39 -26.49
C THR A 94 9.13 9.37 -25.64
N GLU A 95 10.45 9.27 -25.84
CA GLU A 95 11.29 8.36 -25.05
C GLU A 95 11.17 8.60 -23.53
N GLN A 96 11.10 9.87 -23.12
CA GLN A 96 10.95 10.24 -21.71
C GLN A 96 9.62 9.74 -21.12
N GLU A 97 8.53 9.84 -21.88
CA GLU A 97 7.21 9.36 -21.46
C GLU A 97 7.16 7.82 -21.42
N GLN A 98 7.81 7.14 -22.37
CA GLN A 98 7.94 5.68 -22.33
C GLN A 98 8.72 5.21 -21.09
N LEU A 99 9.80 5.91 -20.73
CA LEU A 99 10.54 5.62 -19.50
C LEU A 99 9.71 5.88 -18.23
N PHE A 100 8.83 6.87 -18.26
CA PHE A 100 7.88 7.12 -17.17
C PHE A 100 6.87 5.99 -17.04
N VAL A 101 6.24 5.56 -18.15
CA VAL A 101 5.30 4.43 -18.18
C VAL A 101 5.94 3.14 -17.68
N LYS A 102 7.14 2.79 -18.19
CA LYS A 102 7.90 1.63 -17.70
C LYS A 102 8.19 1.70 -16.20
N ARG A 103 8.47 2.89 -15.66
CA ARG A 103 8.68 3.09 -14.22
C ARG A 103 7.37 2.91 -13.43
N PHE A 104 6.23 3.32 -13.99
CA PHE A 104 4.92 3.11 -13.37
C PHE A 104 4.57 1.62 -13.28
N GLU A 105 4.77 0.86 -14.36
CA GLU A 105 4.44 -0.57 -14.42
C GLU A 105 5.23 -1.44 -13.43
N ARG A 106 6.38 -0.95 -12.94
CA ARG A 106 7.20 -1.62 -11.91
C ARG A 106 6.64 -1.48 -10.48
N PHE A 107 5.66 -0.60 -10.23
CA PHE A 107 5.03 -0.46 -8.90
C PHE A 107 3.99 -1.54 -8.67
#